data_AF-A0A3N4M7E2-F1
#
_entry.id   AF-A0A3N4M7E2-F1
#
_cell.length_a   1.000
_cell.length_b   1.000
_cell.length_c   1.000
_cell.angle_alpha   90.00
_cell.angle_beta   90.00
_cell.angle_gamma   90.00
#
_symmetry.space_group_name_H-M   'P 1'
#
loop_
_entity.id
_entity.type
_entity.pdbx_description
1 polymer ?
#
loop_
_entity_poly.entity_id
_entity_poly.type
_entity_poly.pdbx_seq_one_letter_code
_entity_poly.pdbx_strand_id
1 'polypeptide(L)' 'MIRQKTDVSFSISLLEPALNVLKKYLNDDEKYSPVFPVLWNQKMNDYLKVIQELAGIGKNLTTHLCQA' A
#
# COMPACT_ATOMS: atom_id res chain seq x y z
N MET A 1 3.06 11.58 -5.52
CA MET A 1 4.07 11.65 -4.43
C MET A 1 5.39 12.05 -5.05
N ILE A 2 5.92 13.22 -4.69
CA ILE A 2 7.29 13.58 -5.03
C ILE A 2 8.17 12.99 -3.92
N ARG A 3 9.15 12.16 -4.29
CA ARG A 3 10.14 11.68 -3.32
C ARG A 3 10.96 12.89 -2.87
N GLN A 4 10.79 13.35 -1.63
CA GLN A 4 11.41 14.60 -1.12
C GLN A 4 12.93 14.73 -1.32
N LYS A 5 13.64 13.63 -1.57
CA LYS A 5 15.10 13.61 -1.73
C LYS A 5 15.57 13.67 -3.19
N THR A 6 14.68 13.44 -4.15
CA THR A 6 14.96 13.41 -5.59
C THR A 6 13.65 13.74 -6.27
N ASP A 7 13.56 14.93 -6.87
CA ASP A 7 12.39 15.53 -7.54
C ASP A 7 11.98 14.79 -8.82
N VAL A 8 11.86 13.46 -8.70
CA VAL A 8 11.59 12.52 -9.78
C VAL A 8 10.18 12.02 -9.59
N SER A 9 9.30 12.40 -10.50
CA SER A 9 7.99 11.78 -10.64
C SER A 9 8.19 10.32 -11.06
N PHE A 10 7.70 9.38 -10.26
CA PHE A 10 7.71 7.97 -10.61
C PHE A 10 6.27 7.49 -10.78
N SER A 11 6.02 6.80 -11.89
CA SER A 11 4.74 6.16 -12.20
C SER A 11 4.91 4.66 -12.09
N ILE A 12 4.13 4.02 -11.23
CA ILE A 12 4.12 2.57 -11.06
C ILE A 12 2.92 2.02 -11.82
N SER A 13 3.16 1.10 -12.74
CA SER A 13 2.09 0.34 -13.39
C SER A 13 1.45 -0.60 -12.37
N LEU A 14 0.15 -0.43 -12.13
CA LEU A 14 -0.60 -1.29 -11.23
C LEU A 14 -1.11 -2.52 -11.98
N LEU A 15 -1.04 -3.67 -11.31
CA LEU A 15 -1.64 -4.91 -11.79
C LEU A 15 -3.17 -4.88 -11.62
N GLU A 16 -3.88 -5.67 -12.44
CA GLU A 16 -5.34 -5.86 -12.38
C GLU A 16 -5.89 -6.08 -10.95
N PRO A 17 -5.29 -6.94 -10.08
CA PRO A 17 -5.81 -7.12 -8.72
C PRO A 17 -5.67 -5.86 -7.86
N ALA A 18 -4.57 -5.11 -8.02
CA ALA A 18 -4.36 -3.87 -7.28
C ALA A 18 -5.36 -2.79 -7.71
N LEU A 19 -5.67 -2.71 -9.01
CA LEU A 19 -6.69 -1.80 -9.54
C LEU A 19 -8.08 -2.11 -8.99
N ASN A 20 -8.45 -3.39 -8.89
CA ASN A 20 -9.74 -3.78 -8.34
C ASN A 20 -9.88 -3.42 -6.86
N VAL A 21 -8.81 -3.57 -6.07
CA VAL A 21 -8.80 -3.11 -4.68
C VAL A 21 -8.96 -1.59 -4.62
N LEU A 22 -8.22 -0.83 -5.44
CA LEU A 22 -8.34 0.63 -5.49
C LEU A 22 -9.75 1.10 -5.84
N LYS A 23 -10.39 0.50 -6.86
CA LYS A 23 -11.77 0.84 -7.27
C LYS A 23 -12.78 0.68 -6.15
N LYS A 24 -12.58 -0.25 -5.21
CA LYS A 24 -13.47 -0.46 -4.06
C LYS A 24 -13.43 0.69 -3.05
N TYR A 25 -12.28 1.36 -2.93
CA TYR A 25 -12.06 2.43 -1.96
C TYR A 25 -11.96 3.82 -2.60
N LEU A 26 -11.97 3.90 -3.94
CA LEU A 26 -12.07 5.15 -4.67
C LEU A 26 -13.48 5.73 -4.47
N ASN A 27 -13.57 6.82 -3.72
CA ASN A 27 -14.78 7.64 -3.69
C ASN A 27 -14.61 8.76 -4.72
N ASP A 28 -15.55 8.88 -5.67
CA ASP A 28 -15.54 9.89 -6.73
C ASP A 28 -15.52 11.34 -6.18
N ASP A 29 -16.00 11.55 -4.96
CA ASP A 29 -16.04 12.86 -4.29
C ASP A 29 -14.66 13.36 -3.82
N GLU A 30 -13.68 12.47 -3.59
CA GLU A 30 -12.37 12.83 -3.04
C GLU A 30 -11.26 12.83 -4.10
N LYS A 31 -11.40 13.69 -5.12
CA LYS A 31 -10.48 13.77 -6.27
C LYS A 31 -9.02 14.10 -5.93
N TYR A 32 -8.74 14.55 -4.70
CA TYR A 32 -7.41 15.01 -4.27
C TYR A 32 -6.94 14.43 -2.93
N SER A 33 -7.69 13.48 -2.34
CA SER A 33 -7.34 12.84 -1.08
C SER A 33 -6.60 11.52 -1.33
N PRO A 34 -5.65 11.10 -0.47
CA PRO A 34 -5.12 9.76 -0.54
C PRO A 34 -6.24 8.73 -0.36
N VAL A 35 -6.38 7.81 -1.33
CA VAL A 35 -7.41 6.75 -1.35
C VAL A 35 -7.39 5.90 -0.09
N PHE A 36 -6.20 5.72 0.50
CA PHE A 36 -6.02 5.03 1.76
C PHE A 36 -5.53 5.99 2.83
N PRO A 37 -5.93 5.80 4.10
CA PRO A 37 -5.37 6.57 5.20
C PRO A 37 -3.85 6.34 5.29
N VAL A 38 -3.10 7.43 5.49
CA VAL A 38 -1.65 7.35 5.69
C VAL A 38 -1.40 6.86 7.11
N LEU A 39 -1.10 5.57 7.23
CA LEU A 39 -0.76 4.92 8.49
C LEU A 39 0.74 5.03 8.79
N TRP A 40 1.09 5.02 10.07
CA TRP A 40 2.48 4.90 10.48
C TRP A 40 3.04 3.49 10.22
N ASN A 41 4.33 3.40 9.90
CA ASN A 41 4.99 2.15 9.47
C ASN A 41 4.83 0.98 10.47
N GLN A 42 4.81 1.25 11.77
CA GLN A 42 4.59 0.17 12.76
C GLN A 42 3.18 -0.42 12.63
N LYS A 43 2.14 0.43 12.51
CA LYS A 43 0.77 -0.04 12.28
C LYS A 43 0.65 -0.82 10.98
N MET A 44 1.34 -0.39 9.92
CA MET A 44 1.38 -1.14 8.66
C MET A 44 1.98 -2.55 8.85
N ASN A 45 3.09 -2.66 9.58
CA ASN A 45 3.69 -3.95 9.89
C ASN A 45 2.78 -4.84 10.76
N ASP A 46 2.00 -4.26 11.67
CA ASP A 46 1.03 -5.02 12.48
C ASP A 46 -0.10 -5.58 11.60
N TYR A 47 -0.61 -4.81 10.64
CA TYR A 47 -1.57 -5.33 9.65
C TYR A 47 -0.98 -6.45 8.79
N LEU A 48 0.28 -6.32 8.35
CA LEU A 48 0.95 -7.36 7.57
C LEU A 48 1.10 -8.67 8.36
N LYS A 49 1.33 -8.61 9.69
CA LYS A 49 1.36 -9.80 10.55
C LYS A 49 0.01 -10.51 10.63
N VAL A 50 -1.08 -9.75 10.75
CA VAL A 50 -2.43 -10.33 10.75
C VAL A 50 -2.72 -11.02 9.42
N ILE A 51 -2.37 -10.38 8.30
CA ILE A 51 -2.53 -10.97 6.96
C ILE A 51 -1.67 -12.24 6.83
N GLN A 52 -0.43 -12.21 7.33
CA GLN A 52 0.48 -13.36 7.32
C GLN A 52 -0.11 -14.55 8.08
N GLU A 53 -0.70 -14.31 9.25
CA GLU A 53 -1.33 -15.35 10.08
C GLU A 53 -2.57 -15.94 9.38
N LEU A 54 -3.42 -15.07 8.82
CA LEU A 54 -4.60 -15.50 8.06
C LEU A 54 -4.24 -16.26 6.78
N ALA A 55 -3.15 -15.89 6.11
CA ALA A 55 -2.67 -16.53 4.88
C ALA A 55 -1.82 -17.78 5.16
N GLY A 56 -1.50 -18.10 6.42
CA GLY A 56 -0.64 -19.24 6.78
C GLY A 56 0.81 -19.09 6.29
N ILE A 57 1.29 -17.86 6.09
CA ILE A 57 2.64 -17.61 5.56
C ILE A 57 3.65 -17.70 6.70
N GLY A 58 4.54 -18.70 6.65
CA GLY A 58 5.58 -18.90 7.68
C GLY A 58 6.74 -17.89 7.66
N LYS A 59 6.72 -16.90 6.76
CA LYS A 59 7.75 -15.86 6.65
C LYS A 59 7.23 -14.54 7.19
N ASN A 60 8.07 -13.84 7.97
CA ASN A 60 7.77 -12.52 8.47
C ASN A 60 7.62 -11.49 7.33
N LEU A 61 6.39 -11.09 7.04
CA LEU A 61 6.06 -10.04 6.09
C LEU A 61 6.36 -8.69 6.74
N THR A 62 7.31 -7.96 6.17
CA THR A 62 7.60 -6.58 6.55
C THR A 62 7.46 -5.67 5.34
N THR A 63 7.23 -4.38 5.58
CA THR A 63 7.08 -3.41 4.49
C THR A 63 8.27 -3.43 3.51
N HIS A 64 9.50 -3.62 4.01
CA HIS A 64 10.71 -3.73 3.18
C HIS A 64 10.76 -5.02 2.33
N LEU A 65 10.15 -6.11 2.79
CA LEU A 65 10.05 -7.36 2.04
C LEU A 65 9.06 -7.24 0.88
N CYS A 66 7.95 -6.52 1.09
CA CYS A 66 6.88 -6.34 0.10
C CYS A 66 7.15 -5.19 -0.89
N GLN A 67 8.19 -4.38 -0.68
CA GLN A 67 8.54 -3.22 -1.52
C GLN A 67 9.48 -3.54 -2.69
N ALA A 68 9.87 -4.80 -2.87
CA ALA A 68 10.75 -5.25 -3.94
C ALA A 68 9.99 -5.67 -5.21
#